data_AF-A0A0G4LTZ7-F1
#
_entry.id   AF-A0A0G4LTZ7-F1
#
_cell.length_a   1.000
_cell.length_b   1.000
_cell.length_c   1.000
_cell.angle_alpha   90.00
_cell.angle_beta   90.00
_cell.angle_gamma   90.00
#
_symmetry.space_group_name_H-M   'P 1'
#
loop_
_entity.id
_entity.type
_entity.pdbx_description
1 polymer ?
#
loop_
_entity_poly.entity_id
_entity_poly.type
_entity_poly.pdbx_seq_one_letter_code
_entity_poly.pdbx_strand_id
1 'polypeptide(L)'
;MAGPGKDSPEAIAAKAAASALNASLSNYLYYVMTGCSIVLIAWRLSTHLHRYVRTVACLKNDSQRYFAEASTKLSFFKKNVMYAPIFSKRHNREFQLSSAVNVGTLPTRLQLVFLFGYFASNVAFSVIDIPFAATYDDAARAFRNRTGVLAVVNMIPLFLMAARNNPLINLLGISFDTFNLLHRWFGRIVILEAVAHTMAFMSAQAHSKSWEAGFQTVLAVPSFFWGFLGTCGFAAIFIQAWSPIRHAFYEIFKLLHIALAILAVMGTWYHLHLKDLPQLRYLIAAIVIWAVDRLWRVFRVIYGNFGRSGSQALVEALPGNAVRVTVNMARPWTFRPWDFWPAWSRQSPTANILSFLHPTPHEIGFGSHGKSSS
;
A
#
# COMPACT_ATOMS: atom_id res chain seq x y z
N MET A 1 -49.19 -11.87 -17.65
CA MET A 1 -48.39 -11.87 -16.41
C MET A 1 -47.50 -13.11 -16.43
N ALA A 2 -46.22 -12.96 -16.79
CA ALA A 2 -45.22 -14.02 -16.63
C ALA A 2 -44.60 -13.83 -15.24
N GLY A 3 -44.70 -14.83 -14.36
CA GLY A 3 -44.05 -14.79 -13.04
C GLY A 3 -42.52 -14.71 -13.15
N PRO A 4 -41.82 -14.31 -12.08
CA PRO A 4 -40.36 -14.23 -12.10
C PRO A 4 -39.80 -15.61 -12.42
N GLY A 5 -39.19 -15.75 -13.60
CA GLY A 5 -38.60 -17.00 -14.07
C GLY A 5 -37.56 -17.47 -13.07
N LYS A 6 -37.83 -18.59 -12.39
CA LYS A 6 -36.81 -19.30 -11.61
C LYS A 6 -35.76 -19.79 -12.60
N ASP A 7 -34.50 -19.40 -12.37
CA ASP A 7 -33.36 -19.90 -13.13
C ASP A 7 -33.42 -21.44 -13.21
N SER A 8 -33.04 -22.03 -14.36
CA SER A 8 -32.94 -23.49 -14.47
C SER A 8 -31.91 -24.03 -13.46
N PRO A 9 -32.04 -25.29 -12.99
CA PRO A 9 -31.05 -25.89 -12.09
C PRO A 9 -29.61 -25.80 -12.63
N GLU A 10 -29.45 -25.94 -13.94
CA GLU A 10 -28.17 -25.77 -14.64
C GLU A 10 -27.62 -24.34 -14.55
N ALA A 11 -28.48 -23.32 -14.72
CA ALA A 11 -28.07 -21.92 -14.59
C ALA A 11 -27.69 -21.56 -13.15
N ILE A 12 -28.36 -22.15 -12.15
CA ILE A 12 -27.98 -22.00 -10.74
C ILE A 12 -26.61 -22.63 -10.48
N ALA A 13 -26.38 -23.85 -10.98
CA ALA A 13 -25.10 -24.55 -10.86
C ALA A 13 -23.96 -23.77 -11.54
N ALA A 14 -24.19 -23.22 -12.73
CA ALA A 14 -23.21 -22.40 -13.44
C ALA A 14 -22.85 -21.11 -12.68
N LYS A 15 -23.85 -20.40 -12.12
CA LYS A 15 -23.61 -19.22 -11.28
C LYS A 15 -22.82 -19.58 -10.01
N ALA A 16 -23.14 -20.71 -9.38
CA ALA A 16 -22.42 -21.21 -8.21
C ALA A 16 -20.97 -21.56 -8.54
N ALA A 17 -20.72 -22.25 -9.66
CA ALA A 17 -19.37 -22.57 -10.13
C ALA A 17 -18.56 -21.31 -10.45
N ALA A 18 -19.15 -20.32 -11.12
CA ALA A 18 -18.50 -19.04 -11.39
C ALA A 18 -18.15 -18.29 -10.09
N SER A 19 -19.04 -18.29 -9.11
CA SER A 19 -18.78 -17.71 -7.77
C SER A 19 -17.67 -18.44 -7.03
N ALA A 20 -17.67 -19.78 -7.06
CA ALA A 20 -16.62 -20.61 -6.47
C ALA A 20 -15.25 -20.34 -7.10
N LEU A 21 -15.21 -20.20 -8.43
CA LEU A 21 -14.00 -19.81 -9.15
C LEU A 21 -13.56 -18.38 -8.77
N ASN A 22 -14.47 -17.43 -8.56
CA ASN A 22 -14.11 -16.10 -8.06
C ASN A 22 -13.46 -16.16 -6.67
N ALA A 23 -14.00 -17.01 -5.80
CA ALA A 23 -13.43 -17.24 -4.48
C ALA A 23 -12.05 -17.91 -4.55
N SER A 24 -11.85 -18.91 -5.44
CA SER A 24 -10.55 -19.57 -5.58
C SER A 24 -9.47 -18.64 -6.13
N LEU A 25 -9.77 -17.83 -7.15
CA LEU A 25 -8.83 -16.82 -7.67
C LEU A 25 -8.43 -15.80 -6.60
N SER A 26 -9.39 -15.38 -5.78
CA SER A 26 -9.12 -14.51 -4.62
C SER A 26 -8.15 -15.18 -3.63
N ASN A 27 -8.38 -16.47 -3.33
CA ASN A 27 -7.51 -17.24 -2.43
C ASN A 27 -6.12 -17.43 -3.03
N TYR A 28 -5.99 -17.66 -4.34
CA TYR A 28 -4.71 -17.78 -5.02
C TYR A 28 -3.88 -16.51 -4.91
N LEU A 29 -4.48 -15.32 -5.05
CA LEU A 29 -3.76 -14.06 -4.81
C LEU A 29 -3.21 -13.97 -3.38
N TYR A 30 -3.99 -14.40 -2.38
CA TYR A 30 -3.52 -14.44 -1.00
C TYR A 30 -2.42 -15.49 -0.79
N TYR A 31 -2.50 -16.66 -1.42
CA TYR A 31 -1.44 -17.67 -1.34
C TYR A 31 -0.14 -17.20 -1.98
N VAL A 32 -0.21 -16.53 -3.14
CA VAL A 32 0.97 -15.92 -3.78
C VAL A 32 1.61 -14.90 -2.83
N MET A 33 0.81 -14.01 -2.23
CA MET A 33 1.32 -12.97 -1.33
C MET A 33 1.89 -13.54 -0.02
N THR A 34 1.21 -14.52 0.58
CA THR A 34 1.69 -15.22 1.77
C THR A 34 2.96 -16.00 1.48
N GLY A 35 3.03 -16.69 0.33
CA GLY A 35 4.22 -17.40 -0.12
C GLY A 35 5.43 -16.47 -0.27
N CYS A 36 5.26 -15.34 -0.95
CA CYS A 36 6.30 -14.31 -1.04
C CYS A 36 6.73 -13.81 0.34
N SER A 37 5.77 -13.58 1.25
CA SER A 37 6.06 -13.13 2.61
C SER A 37 6.86 -14.17 3.41
N ILE A 38 6.51 -15.46 3.31
CA ILE A 38 7.22 -16.57 3.94
C ILE A 38 8.66 -16.64 3.44
N VAL A 39 8.88 -16.54 2.13
CA VAL A 39 10.24 -16.55 1.54
C VAL A 39 11.09 -15.40 2.09
N LEU A 40 10.52 -14.20 2.22
CA LEU A 40 11.22 -13.04 2.78
C LEU A 40 11.52 -13.21 4.28
N ILE A 41 10.60 -13.80 5.04
CA ILE A 41 10.81 -14.12 6.46
C ILE A 41 11.92 -15.17 6.60
N ALA A 42 11.89 -16.24 5.80
CA ALA A 42 12.90 -17.29 5.82
C ALA A 42 14.29 -16.74 5.45
N TRP A 43 14.37 -15.93 4.40
CA TRP A 43 15.61 -15.23 4.03
C TRP A 43 16.11 -14.37 5.18
N ARG A 44 15.24 -13.59 5.81
CA ARG A 44 15.61 -12.73 6.91
C ARG A 44 16.08 -13.52 8.13
N LEU A 45 15.36 -14.58 8.51
CA LEU A 45 15.75 -15.45 9.62
C LEU A 45 17.13 -16.05 9.36
N SER A 46 17.41 -16.49 8.14
CA SER A 46 18.72 -16.97 7.72
C SER A 46 19.81 -15.88 7.88
N THR A 47 19.54 -14.64 7.44
CA THR A 47 20.52 -13.54 7.63
C THR A 47 20.76 -13.19 9.10
N HIS A 48 19.72 -13.25 9.95
CA HIS A 48 19.86 -13.02 11.39
C HIS A 48 20.65 -14.14 12.05
N LEU A 49 20.34 -15.40 11.74
CA LEU A 49 21.06 -16.56 12.25
C LEU A 49 22.54 -16.50 11.84
N HIS A 50 22.83 -16.18 10.57
CA HIS A 50 24.20 -16.04 10.10
C HIS A 50 24.97 -14.92 10.83
N ARG A 51 24.33 -13.77 11.07
CA ARG A 51 24.92 -12.68 11.86
C ARG A 51 25.16 -13.10 13.32
N TYR A 52 24.20 -13.79 13.92
CA TYR A 52 24.32 -14.26 15.30
C TYR A 52 25.44 -15.28 15.46
N VAL A 53 25.47 -16.31 14.60
CA VAL A 53 26.55 -17.31 14.57
C VAL A 53 27.91 -16.64 14.37
N ARG A 54 28.00 -15.68 13.44
CA ARG A 54 29.23 -14.90 13.24
C ARG A 54 29.66 -14.16 14.50
N THR A 55 28.73 -13.48 15.18
CA THR A 55 29.05 -12.76 16.43
C THR A 55 29.53 -13.73 17.52
N VAL A 56 28.84 -14.85 17.73
CA VAL A 56 29.20 -15.85 18.75
C VAL A 56 30.54 -16.52 18.44
N ALA A 57 30.80 -16.84 17.17
CA ALA A 57 32.06 -17.47 16.75
C ALA A 57 33.26 -16.50 16.82
N CYS A 58 33.05 -15.21 16.56
CA CYS A 58 34.10 -14.20 16.61
C CYS A 58 34.37 -13.67 18.03
N LEU A 59 33.44 -13.85 18.99
CA LEU A 59 33.57 -13.36 20.37
C LEU A 59 34.81 -13.89 21.11
N LYS A 60 35.32 -15.06 20.71
CA LYS A 60 36.52 -15.70 21.30
C LYS A 60 37.63 -15.99 20.28
N ASN A 61 37.54 -15.43 19.08
CA ASN A 61 38.49 -15.69 18.00
C ASN A 61 39.03 -14.37 17.44
N ASP A 62 40.26 -14.02 17.80
CA ASP A 62 40.91 -12.77 17.41
C ASP A 62 41.24 -12.70 15.91
N SER A 63 41.43 -13.86 15.26
CA SER A 63 41.84 -13.91 13.85
C SER A 63 40.68 -13.74 12.86
N GLN A 64 39.46 -14.14 13.24
CA GLN A 64 38.21 -14.05 12.46
C GLN A 64 38.28 -14.54 10.99
N ARG A 65 39.29 -15.33 10.59
CA ARG A 65 39.60 -15.66 9.18
C ARG A 65 38.44 -16.31 8.42
N TYR A 66 37.67 -17.19 9.06
CA TYR A 66 36.54 -17.88 8.42
C TYR A 66 35.45 -16.92 7.90
N PHE A 67 35.19 -15.82 8.61
CA PHE A 67 34.17 -14.83 8.21
C PHE A 67 34.74 -13.63 7.45
N ALA A 68 36.06 -13.58 7.26
CA ALA A 68 36.72 -12.53 6.49
C ALA A 68 36.50 -12.71 4.98
N GLU A 69 36.39 -13.95 4.51
CA GLU A 69 36.17 -14.25 3.10
C GLU A 69 34.69 -14.14 2.73
N ALA A 70 34.38 -13.20 1.83
CA ALA A 70 33.03 -13.04 1.32
C ALA A 70 32.72 -14.13 0.27
N SER A 71 31.58 -14.80 0.41
CA SER A 71 31.10 -15.71 -0.64
C SER A 71 30.82 -14.97 -1.94
N THR A 72 31.54 -15.32 -3.01
CA THR A 72 31.39 -14.72 -4.35
C THR A 72 29.96 -14.89 -4.89
N LYS A 73 29.33 -16.04 -4.64
CA LYS A 73 27.95 -16.32 -5.06
C LYS A 73 26.94 -15.41 -4.34
N LEU A 74 27.07 -15.25 -3.02
CA LEU A 74 26.19 -14.38 -2.24
C LEU A 74 26.39 -12.90 -2.58
N SER A 75 27.65 -12.49 -2.78
CA SER A 75 27.99 -11.14 -3.23
C SER A 75 27.40 -10.84 -4.61
N PHE A 76 27.53 -11.79 -5.55
CA PHE A 76 26.92 -11.70 -6.88
C PHE A 76 25.39 -11.56 -6.79
N PHE A 77 24.72 -12.40 -6.00
CA PHE A 77 23.27 -12.33 -5.83
C PHE A 77 22.82 -10.99 -5.23
N LYS A 78 23.47 -10.55 -4.15
CA LYS A 78 23.17 -9.26 -3.51
C LYS A 78 23.38 -8.08 -4.46
N LYS A 79 24.49 -8.08 -5.19
CA LYS A 79 24.86 -7.01 -6.12
C LYS A 79 23.94 -6.93 -7.33
N ASN A 80 23.54 -8.08 -7.91
CA ASN A 80 22.85 -8.13 -9.20
C ASN A 80 21.31 -8.32 -9.11
N VAL A 81 20.82 -8.86 -8.00
CA VAL A 81 19.39 -9.18 -7.83
C VAL A 81 18.77 -8.35 -6.69
N MET A 82 19.39 -8.34 -5.51
CA MET A 82 18.77 -7.75 -4.31
C MET A 82 18.87 -6.23 -4.25
N TYR A 83 20.07 -5.69 -4.47
CA TYR A 83 20.37 -4.26 -4.37
C TYR A 83 20.52 -3.57 -5.72
N ALA A 84 20.47 -4.34 -6.82
CA ALA A 84 20.63 -3.80 -8.15
C ALA A 84 19.46 -2.88 -8.54
N PRO A 85 19.73 -1.61 -8.89
CA PRO A 85 18.80 -0.78 -9.64
C PRO A 85 18.60 -1.30 -11.08
N ILE A 86 17.50 -0.91 -11.72
CA ILE A 86 17.11 -1.43 -13.05
C ILE A 86 18.10 -0.98 -14.14
N PHE A 87 18.37 0.33 -14.24
CA PHE A 87 19.07 0.91 -15.40
C PHE A 87 20.40 1.64 -15.10
N SER A 88 20.70 2.04 -13.86
CA SER A 88 21.86 2.91 -13.54
C SER A 88 22.44 2.65 -12.16
N LYS A 89 23.69 3.06 -11.87
CA LYS A 89 24.36 2.89 -10.55
C LYS A 89 23.64 3.52 -9.33
N ARG A 90 22.53 4.26 -9.51
CA ARG A 90 21.84 5.02 -8.45
C ARG A 90 20.45 4.46 -8.17
N HIS A 91 20.19 4.04 -6.93
CA HIS A 91 19.00 3.25 -6.54
C HIS A 91 17.93 4.03 -5.76
N ASN A 92 18.08 5.37 -5.59
CA ASN A 92 17.16 6.20 -4.79
C ASN A 92 16.92 7.60 -5.38
N ARG A 93 17.35 7.89 -6.61
CA ARG A 93 17.08 9.19 -7.24
C ARG A 93 15.81 9.09 -8.06
N GLU A 94 14.91 10.03 -7.86
CA GLU A 94 13.63 10.05 -8.55
C GLU A 94 13.83 10.28 -10.06
N PHE A 95 13.08 9.55 -10.90
CA PHE A 95 13.21 9.61 -12.35
C PHE A 95 12.57 10.90 -12.88
N GLN A 96 13.35 11.76 -13.50
CA GLN A 96 12.87 13.00 -14.11
C GLN A 96 12.65 12.75 -15.61
N LEU A 97 11.40 12.75 -16.08
CA LEU A 97 11.05 12.73 -17.51
C LEU A 97 11.41 14.08 -18.18
N SER A 98 11.43 15.15 -17.41
CA SER A 98 11.89 16.48 -17.79
C SER A 98 12.35 17.25 -16.54
N SER A 99 12.97 18.43 -16.70
CA SER A 99 13.34 19.30 -15.57
C SER A 99 12.16 19.66 -14.65
N ALA A 100 10.92 19.57 -15.17
CA ALA A 100 9.68 19.86 -14.45
C ALA A 100 8.87 18.61 -14.06
N VAL A 101 9.13 17.43 -14.63
CA VAL A 101 8.31 16.22 -14.43
C VAL A 101 9.13 15.13 -13.78
N ASN A 102 8.87 14.90 -12.50
CA ASN A 102 9.45 13.84 -11.70
C ASN A 102 8.45 12.69 -11.52
N VAL A 103 8.82 11.46 -11.82
CA VAL A 103 7.96 10.24 -11.85
C VAL A 103 8.17 9.35 -10.61
N GLY A 104 9.05 9.74 -9.69
CA GLY A 104 9.30 9.04 -8.42
C GLY A 104 10.47 8.05 -8.47
N THR A 105 10.67 7.32 -7.36
CA THR A 105 11.83 6.43 -7.17
C THR A 105 11.72 5.13 -7.98
N LEU A 106 12.81 4.75 -8.65
CA LEU A 106 12.88 3.50 -9.41
C LEU A 106 12.88 2.28 -8.48
N PRO A 107 12.02 1.27 -8.72
CA PRO A 107 12.04 0.04 -7.95
C PRO A 107 13.37 -0.71 -8.14
N THR A 108 13.78 -1.48 -7.13
CA THR A 108 14.87 -2.46 -7.31
C THR A 108 14.42 -3.56 -8.27
N ARG A 109 15.35 -4.31 -8.86
CA ARG A 109 14.99 -5.41 -9.79
C ARG A 109 14.06 -6.45 -9.15
N LEU A 110 14.30 -6.82 -7.89
CA LEU A 110 13.43 -7.74 -7.16
C LEU A 110 12.03 -7.16 -6.94
N GLN A 111 11.94 -5.87 -6.57
CA GLN A 111 10.64 -5.20 -6.44
C GLN A 111 9.91 -5.12 -7.78
N LEU A 112 10.62 -4.86 -8.88
CA LEU A 112 10.05 -4.83 -10.22
C LEU A 112 9.53 -6.21 -10.65
N VAL A 113 10.31 -7.26 -10.45
CA VAL A 113 9.89 -8.64 -10.78
C VAL A 113 8.65 -9.03 -9.98
N PHE A 114 8.62 -8.72 -8.67
CA PHE A 114 7.44 -8.95 -7.85
C PHE A 114 6.23 -8.15 -8.35
N LEU A 115 6.39 -6.86 -8.59
CA LEU A 115 5.31 -5.98 -9.05
C LEU A 115 4.77 -6.40 -10.42
N PHE A 116 5.65 -6.73 -11.37
CA PHE A 116 5.28 -7.21 -12.69
C PHE A 116 4.55 -8.55 -12.60
N GLY A 117 5.09 -9.52 -11.86
CA GLY A 117 4.46 -10.81 -11.66
C GLY A 117 3.09 -10.69 -10.98
N TYR A 118 2.96 -9.83 -9.99
CA TYR A 118 1.70 -9.57 -9.30
C TYR A 118 0.68 -8.88 -10.21
N PHE A 119 1.09 -7.86 -10.96
CA PHE A 119 0.25 -7.18 -11.95
C PHE A 119 -0.22 -8.15 -13.04
N ALA A 120 0.69 -8.93 -13.62
CA ALA A 120 0.38 -9.93 -14.64
C ALA A 120 -0.59 -11.00 -14.10
N SER A 121 -0.44 -11.40 -12.84
CA SER A 121 -1.38 -12.35 -12.19
C SER A 121 -2.79 -11.76 -12.08
N ASN A 122 -2.93 -10.48 -11.69
CA ASN A 122 -4.24 -9.81 -11.63
C ASN A 122 -4.88 -9.67 -13.01
N VAL A 123 -4.09 -9.34 -14.04
CA VAL A 123 -4.57 -9.29 -15.43
C VAL A 123 -5.02 -10.68 -15.88
N ALA A 124 -4.21 -11.72 -15.66
CA ALA A 124 -4.55 -13.10 -16.02
C ALA A 124 -5.82 -13.57 -15.30
N PHE A 125 -5.93 -13.35 -13.99
CA PHE A 125 -7.11 -13.74 -13.21
C PHE A 125 -8.36 -12.93 -13.56
N SER A 126 -8.20 -11.73 -14.12
CA SER A 126 -9.32 -10.96 -14.64
C SER A 126 -9.92 -11.57 -15.90
N VAL A 127 -9.13 -12.30 -16.70
CA VAL A 127 -9.54 -12.83 -18.01
C VAL A 127 -9.67 -14.36 -18.09
N ILE A 128 -9.23 -15.07 -17.06
CA ILE A 128 -9.27 -16.54 -17.02
C ILE A 128 -10.71 -17.07 -17.00
N ASP A 129 -10.94 -18.14 -17.76
CA ASP A 129 -12.23 -18.85 -17.87
C ASP A 129 -13.43 -17.92 -18.16
N ILE A 130 -13.19 -16.86 -18.94
CA ILE A 130 -14.28 -16.05 -19.48
C ILE A 130 -14.88 -16.75 -20.70
N PRO A 131 -16.22 -16.89 -20.77
CA PRO A 131 -16.90 -17.54 -21.89
C PRO A 131 -16.97 -16.61 -23.10
N PHE A 132 -15.82 -16.22 -23.67
CA PHE A 132 -15.75 -15.33 -24.84
C PHE A 132 -16.46 -15.90 -26.07
N ALA A 133 -16.59 -17.23 -26.16
CA ALA A 133 -17.25 -17.93 -27.26
C ALA A 133 -18.78 -18.04 -27.10
N ALA A 134 -19.34 -17.71 -25.93
CA ALA A 134 -20.78 -17.82 -25.68
C ALA A 134 -21.52 -16.59 -26.20
N THR A 135 -21.79 -15.61 -25.33
CA THR A 135 -22.39 -14.32 -25.71
C THR A 135 -21.55 -13.17 -25.17
N TYR A 136 -21.61 -12.02 -25.85
CA TYR A 136 -20.95 -10.81 -25.39
C TYR A 136 -21.39 -10.43 -23.96
N ASP A 137 -22.69 -10.53 -23.69
CA ASP A 137 -23.26 -10.19 -22.39
C ASP A 137 -22.76 -11.12 -21.27
N ASP A 138 -22.61 -12.41 -21.54
CA ASP A 138 -22.09 -13.37 -20.56
C ASP A 138 -20.59 -13.15 -20.31
N ALA A 139 -19.82 -12.89 -21.36
CA ALA A 139 -18.41 -12.55 -21.25
C ALA A 139 -18.21 -11.24 -20.46
N ALA A 140 -18.98 -10.20 -20.77
CA ALA A 140 -18.93 -8.92 -20.07
C ALA A 140 -19.35 -9.04 -18.60
N ARG A 141 -20.40 -9.84 -18.29
CA ARG A 141 -20.81 -10.13 -16.90
C ARG A 141 -19.73 -10.89 -16.13
N ALA A 142 -19.11 -11.89 -16.74
CA ALA A 142 -18.03 -12.64 -16.12
C ALA A 142 -16.82 -11.72 -15.84
N PHE A 143 -16.37 -10.96 -16.84
CA PHE A 143 -15.27 -9.99 -16.70
C PHE A 143 -15.55 -8.93 -15.64
N ARG A 144 -16.77 -8.36 -15.64
CA ARG A 144 -17.23 -7.42 -14.61
C ARG A 144 -17.13 -8.03 -13.22
N ASN A 145 -17.66 -9.24 -13.03
CA ASN A 145 -17.63 -9.89 -11.71
C ASN A 145 -16.18 -10.18 -11.27
N ARG A 146 -15.29 -10.63 -12.17
CA ARG A 146 -13.87 -10.88 -11.88
C ARG A 146 -13.16 -9.62 -11.39
N THR A 147 -13.20 -8.57 -12.19
CA THR A 147 -12.55 -7.29 -11.91
C THR A 147 -13.08 -6.65 -10.62
N GLY A 148 -14.39 -6.74 -10.35
CA GLY A 148 -14.97 -6.25 -9.10
C GLY A 148 -14.50 -7.02 -7.86
N VAL A 149 -14.41 -8.35 -7.93
CA VAL A 149 -13.91 -9.18 -6.82
C VAL A 149 -12.43 -8.90 -6.55
N LEU A 150 -11.61 -8.88 -7.61
CA LEU A 150 -10.17 -8.63 -7.50
C LEU A 150 -9.88 -7.24 -6.94
N ALA A 151 -10.63 -6.21 -7.37
CA ALA A 151 -10.50 -4.86 -6.84
C ALA A 151 -10.64 -4.82 -5.31
N VAL A 152 -11.71 -5.41 -4.77
CA VAL A 152 -11.97 -5.40 -3.31
C VAL A 152 -10.95 -6.28 -2.56
N VAL A 153 -10.54 -7.41 -3.14
CA VAL A 153 -9.49 -8.28 -2.57
C VAL A 153 -8.16 -7.54 -2.45
N ASN A 154 -7.78 -6.80 -3.49
CA ASN A 154 -6.57 -5.99 -3.56
C ASN A 154 -6.61 -4.75 -2.63
N MET A 155 -7.79 -4.32 -2.17
CA MET A 155 -7.89 -3.27 -1.16
C MET A 155 -7.24 -3.68 0.17
N ILE A 156 -7.27 -4.95 0.57
CA ILE A 156 -6.63 -5.39 1.83
C ILE A 156 -5.12 -5.05 1.84
N PRO A 157 -4.31 -5.57 0.89
CA PRO A 157 -2.91 -5.22 0.81
C PRO A 157 -2.68 -3.72 0.53
N LEU A 158 -3.56 -3.05 -0.22
CA LEU A 158 -3.48 -1.61 -0.46
C LEU A 158 -3.47 -0.81 0.85
N PHE A 159 -4.42 -1.06 1.75
CA PHE A 159 -4.53 -0.36 3.04
C PHE A 159 -3.45 -0.80 4.03
N LEU A 160 -3.11 -2.09 4.04
CA LEU A 160 -2.02 -2.63 4.85
C LEU A 160 -0.67 -1.97 4.53
N MET A 161 -0.43 -1.69 3.25
CA MET A 161 0.84 -1.11 2.81
C MET A 161 0.93 0.41 3.00
N ALA A 162 -0.19 1.09 3.20
CA ALA A 162 -0.24 2.49 3.63
C ALA A 162 0.04 2.68 5.13
N ALA A 163 -0.15 1.62 5.94
CA ALA A 163 0.00 1.71 7.39
C ALA A 163 1.47 1.95 7.79
N ARG A 164 1.74 3.05 8.49
CA ARG A 164 3.08 3.39 8.98
C ARG A 164 3.47 2.56 10.19
N ASN A 165 2.48 2.19 11.01
CA ASN A 165 2.70 1.41 12.23
C ASN A 165 2.48 -0.08 11.98
N ASN A 166 2.98 -0.59 10.87
CA ASN A 166 2.75 -1.96 10.47
C ASN A 166 3.82 -2.89 11.06
N PRO A 167 3.47 -3.87 11.93
CA PRO A 167 4.43 -4.84 12.44
C PRO A 167 5.10 -5.67 11.33
N LEU A 168 4.47 -5.80 10.16
CA LEU A 168 5.04 -6.49 9.00
C LEU A 168 6.31 -5.83 8.45
N ILE A 169 6.46 -4.50 8.57
CA ILE A 169 7.70 -3.80 8.21
C ILE A 169 8.87 -4.40 9.02
N ASN A 170 8.64 -4.57 10.33
CA ASN A 170 9.61 -5.13 11.26
C ASN A 170 9.72 -6.65 11.22
N LEU A 171 8.77 -7.37 10.60
CA LEU A 171 8.83 -8.83 10.43
C LEU A 171 9.49 -9.22 9.11
N LEU A 172 9.15 -8.52 8.02
CA LEU A 172 9.70 -8.76 6.68
C LEU A 172 11.07 -8.11 6.46
N GLY A 173 11.41 -7.08 7.25
CA GLY A 173 12.69 -6.37 7.13
C GLY A 173 12.73 -5.47 5.89
N ILE A 174 11.56 -5.05 5.44
CA ILE A 174 11.33 -4.20 4.27
C ILE A 174 11.14 -2.77 4.78
N SER A 175 11.73 -1.78 4.10
CA SER A 175 11.55 -0.37 4.48
C SER A 175 10.12 0.12 4.26
N PHE A 176 9.72 1.13 5.02
CA PHE A 176 8.44 1.81 4.80
C PHE A 176 8.35 2.42 3.38
N ASP A 177 9.47 2.87 2.81
CA ASP A 177 9.50 3.38 1.43
C ASP A 177 9.13 2.31 0.40
N THR A 178 9.56 1.07 0.64
CA THR A 178 9.15 -0.07 -0.20
C THR A 178 7.67 -0.39 -0.02
N PHE A 179 7.16 -0.34 1.22
CA PHE A 179 5.72 -0.48 1.48
C PHE A 179 4.91 0.60 0.75
N ASN A 180 5.36 1.86 0.78
CA ASN A 180 4.73 2.95 0.02
C ASN A 180 4.82 2.76 -1.49
N LEU A 181 5.95 2.24 -2.01
CA LEU A 181 6.07 1.88 -3.41
C LEU A 181 4.99 0.86 -3.80
N LEU A 182 4.84 -0.19 -3.00
CA LEU A 182 3.82 -1.20 -3.22
C LEU A 182 2.41 -0.62 -3.09
N HIS A 183 2.12 0.21 -2.07
CA HIS A 183 0.84 0.91 -1.93
C HIS A 183 0.45 1.68 -3.21
N ARG A 184 1.41 2.41 -3.82
CA ARG A 184 1.15 3.13 -5.09
C ARG A 184 0.80 2.18 -6.24
N TRP A 185 1.45 1.03 -6.34
CA TRP A 185 1.19 0.05 -7.41
C TRP A 185 -0.11 -0.72 -7.19
N PHE A 186 -0.38 -1.16 -5.96
CA PHE A 186 -1.66 -1.77 -5.60
C PHE A 186 -2.81 -0.80 -5.80
N GLY A 187 -2.61 0.49 -5.52
CA GLY A 187 -3.60 1.52 -5.78
C GLY A 187 -3.95 1.61 -7.25
N ARG A 188 -2.95 1.57 -8.14
CA ARG A 188 -3.18 1.52 -9.60
C ARG A 188 -3.92 0.27 -10.03
N ILE A 189 -3.58 -0.90 -9.47
CA ILE A 189 -4.28 -2.16 -9.77
C ILE A 189 -5.76 -2.05 -9.40
N VAL A 190 -6.06 -1.65 -8.15
CA VAL A 190 -7.45 -1.49 -7.67
C VAL A 190 -8.21 -0.48 -8.53
N ILE A 191 -7.60 0.65 -8.89
CA ILE A 191 -8.22 1.67 -9.75
C ILE A 191 -8.51 1.10 -11.15
N LEU A 192 -7.54 0.41 -11.76
CA LEU A 192 -7.71 -0.19 -13.09
C LEU A 192 -8.82 -1.26 -13.06
N GLU A 193 -8.87 -2.09 -12.02
CA GLU A 193 -9.90 -3.11 -11.84
C GLU A 193 -11.28 -2.49 -11.59
N ALA A 194 -11.37 -1.43 -10.80
CA ALA A 194 -12.63 -0.70 -10.55
C ALA A 194 -13.15 -0.01 -11.83
N VAL A 195 -12.26 0.62 -12.61
CA VAL A 195 -12.61 1.21 -13.90
C VAL A 195 -13.03 0.11 -14.89
N ALA A 196 -12.29 -0.99 -14.99
CA ALA A 196 -12.64 -2.11 -15.84
C ALA A 196 -13.99 -2.72 -15.46
N HIS A 197 -14.28 -2.86 -14.17
CA HIS A 197 -15.58 -3.32 -13.65
C HIS A 197 -16.73 -2.41 -14.12
N THR A 198 -16.59 -1.10 -13.92
CA THR A 198 -17.61 -0.13 -14.32
C THR A 198 -17.78 -0.07 -15.83
N MET A 199 -16.67 -0.10 -16.59
CA MET A 199 -16.70 -0.10 -18.05
C MET A 199 -17.33 -1.37 -18.62
N ALA A 200 -17.08 -2.54 -18.01
CA ALA A 200 -17.69 -3.81 -18.42
C ALA A 200 -19.20 -3.82 -18.19
N PHE A 201 -19.67 -3.20 -17.11
CA PHE A 201 -21.10 -2.96 -16.92
C PHE A 201 -21.67 -2.04 -18.01
N MET A 202 -21.02 -0.91 -18.25
CA MET A 202 -21.48 0.07 -19.24
C MET A 202 -21.48 -0.50 -20.66
N SER A 203 -20.48 -1.30 -21.02
CA SER A 203 -20.38 -1.91 -22.35
C SER A 203 -21.46 -2.96 -22.58
N ALA A 204 -21.81 -3.77 -21.56
CA ALA A 204 -22.94 -4.70 -21.63
C ALA A 204 -24.28 -3.98 -21.82
N GLN A 205 -24.47 -2.84 -21.14
CA GLN A 205 -25.68 -2.02 -21.31
C GLN A 205 -25.72 -1.36 -22.70
N ALA A 206 -24.58 -0.92 -23.22
CA ALA A 206 -24.46 -0.35 -24.55
C ALA A 206 -24.75 -1.38 -25.65
N HIS A 207 -24.29 -2.62 -25.48
CA HIS A 207 -24.54 -3.72 -26.42
C HIS A 207 -26.02 -4.14 -26.43
N SER A 208 -26.64 -4.26 -25.26
CA SER A 208 -28.03 -4.72 -25.14
C SER A 208 -29.07 -3.64 -25.40
N LYS A 209 -28.75 -2.37 -25.12
CA LYS A 209 -29.67 -1.23 -25.26
C LYS A 209 -28.96 -0.02 -25.86
N SER A 210 -28.30 0.78 -25.03
CA SER A 210 -27.58 2.00 -25.42
C SER A 210 -26.73 2.52 -24.24
N TRP A 211 -25.74 3.37 -24.54
CA TRP A 211 -24.93 4.04 -23.51
C TRP A 211 -25.78 4.91 -22.58
N GLU A 212 -26.75 5.63 -23.14
CA GLU A 212 -27.73 6.44 -22.41
C GLU A 212 -28.48 5.59 -21.38
N ALA A 213 -29.04 4.44 -21.82
CA ALA A 213 -29.76 3.54 -20.94
C ALA A 213 -28.86 2.96 -19.83
N GLY A 214 -27.60 2.66 -20.14
CA GLY A 214 -26.60 2.26 -19.16
C GLY A 214 -26.38 3.32 -18.09
N PHE A 215 -26.18 4.57 -18.49
CA PHE A 215 -25.94 5.68 -17.57
C PHE A 215 -27.17 5.98 -16.70
N GLN A 216 -28.36 5.99 -17.30
CA GLN A 216 -29.61 6.13 -16.54
C GLN A 216 -29.78 5.00 -15.51
N THR A 217 -29.37 3.77 -15.85
CA THR A 217 -29.39 2.63 -14.91
C THR A 217 -28.42 2.84 -13.75
N VAL A 218 -27.21 3.35 -14.02
CA VAL A 218 -26.22 3.68 -12.98
C VAL A 218 -26.77 4.72 -12.01
N LEU A 219 -27.43 5.76 -12.52
CA LEU A 219 -28.00 6.81 -11.67
C LEU A 219 -29.27 6.38 -10.92
N ALA A 220 -30.12 5.57 -11.55
CA ALA A 220 -31.41 5.18 -10.97
C ALA A 220 -31.30 4.08 -9.91
N VAL A 221 -30.32 3.17 -10.03
CA VAL A 221 -30.16 2.04 -9.09
C VAL A 221 -29.20 2.43 -7.96
N PRO A 222 -29.64 2.52 -6.69
CA PRO A 222 -28.81 3.04 -5.60
C PRO A 222 -27.45 2.33 -5.43
N SER A 223 -27.42 0.99 -5.51
CA SER A 223 -26.18 0.22 -5.44
C SER A 223 -25.20 0.61 -6.56
N PHE A 224 -25.69 0.84 -7.78
CA PHE A 224 -24.83 1.20 -8.92
C PHE A 224 -24.35 2.64 -8.83
N PHE A 225 -25.21 3.54 -8.37
CA PHE A 225 -24.85 4.93 -8.12
C PHE A 225 -23.70 5.03 -7.12
N TRP A 226 -23.78 4.32 -6.00
CA TRP A 226 -22.69 4.28 -5.02
C TRP A 226 -21.40 3.65 -5.57
N GLY A 227 -21.52 2.59 -6.39
CA GLY A 227 -20.37 1.99 -7.08
C GLY A 227 -19.70 2.94 -8.07
N PHE A 228 -20.51 3.73 -8.78
CA PHE A 228 -20.02 4.76 -9.69
C PHE A 228 -19.34 5.91 -8.95
N LEU A 229 -19.92 6.41 -7.85
CA LEU A 229 -19.26 7.39 -6.97
C LEU A 229 -17.92 6.85 -6.42
N GLY A 230 -17.87 5.56 -6.06
CA GLY A 230 -16.64 4.89 -5.66
C GLY A 230 -15.57 4.92 -6.76
N THR A 231 -15.96 4.57 -7.99
CA THR A 231 -15.09 4.63 -9.18
C THR A 231 -14.61 6.05 -9.48
N CYS A 232 -15.49 7.05 -9.36
CA CYS A 232 -15.11 8.46 -9.50
C CYS A 232 -14.09 8.88 -8.43
N GLY A 233 -14.26 8.45 -7.18
CA GLY A 233 -13.28 8.68 -6.11
C GLY A 233 -11.92 8.06 -6.42
N PHE A 234 -11.90 6.82 -6.92
CA PHE A 234 -10.69 6.14 -7.37
C PHE A 234 -10.01 6.84 -8.55
N ALA A 235 -10.77 7.27 -9.56
CA ALA A 235 -10.25 8.02 -10.70
C ALA A 235 -9.66 9.38 -10.28
N ALA A 236 -10.33 10.09 -9.38
CA ALA A 236 -9.83 11.35 -8.82
C ALA A 236 -8.53 11.14 -8.03
N ILE A 237 -8.44 10.06 -7.23
CA ILE A 237 -7.20 9.66 -6.55
C ILE A 237 -6.07 9.44 -7.54
N PHE A 238 -6.32 8.77 -8.67
CA PHE A 238 -5.30 8.49 -9.67
C PHE A 238 -4.70 9.78 -10.26
N ILE A 239 -5.56 10.73 -10.64
CA ILE A 239 -5.15 12.04 -11.16
C ILE A 239 -4.37 12.81 -10.10
N GLN A 240 -4.94 12.91 -8.89
CA GLN A 240 -4.37 13.67 -7.79
C GLN A 240 -3.03 13.11 -7.29
N ALA A 241 -2.86 11.78 -7.30
CA ALA A 241 -1.63 11.11 -6.89
C ALA A 241 -0.53 11.13 -7.95
N TRP A 242 -0.79 11.75 -9.11
CA TRP A 242 0.22 11.98 -10.12
C TRP A 242 1.34 12.85 -9.55
N SER A 243 2.57 12.42 -9.83
CA SER A 243 3.76 12.88 -9.13
C SER A 243 3.96 14.40 -9.20
N PRO A 244 3.82 15.10 -10.35
CA PRO A 244 3.93 16.56 -10.40
C PRO A 244 2.94 17.28 -9.46
N ILE A 245 1.67 16.86 -9.45
CA ILE A 245 0.61 17.45 -8.63
C ILE A 245 0.91 17.24 -7.15
N ARG A 246 1.28 16.00 -6.77
CA ARG A 246 1.64 15.65 -5.40
C ARG A 246 2.81 16.46 -4.87
N HIS A 247 3.84 16.71 -5.69
CA HIS A 247 5.03 17.45 -5.26
C HIS A 247 4.77 18.96 -5.17
N ALA A 248 3.92 19.53 -6.05
CA ALA A 248 3.58 20.95 -6.02
C ALA A 248 2.65 21.33 -4.85
N PHE A 249 1.68 20.48 -4.52
CA PHE A 249 0.66 20.76 -3.50
C PHE A 249 0.57 19.65 -2.46
N TYR A 250 1.70 19.28 -1.85
CA TYR A 250 1.79 18.08 -1.02
C TYR A 250 0.78 18.03 0.14
N GLU A 251 0.50 19.17 0.79
CA GLU A 251 -0.42 19.21 1.93
C GLU A 251 -1.88 19.07 1.53
N ILE A 252 -2.27 19.75 0.45
CA ILE A 252 -3.59 19.60 -0.15
C ILE A 252 -3.74 18.17 -0.68
N PHE A 253 -2.71 17.65 -1.33
CA PHE A 253 -2.67 16.27 -1.81
C PHE A 253 -3.05 15.30 -0.70
N LYS A 254 -2.40 15.40 0.46
CA LYS A 254 -2.62 14.45 1.55
C LYS A 254 -4.05 14.50 2.09
N LEU A 255 -4.59 15.69 2.35
CA LEU A 255 -5.94 15.86 2.89
C LEU A 255 -7.00 15.40 1.89
N LEU A 256 -6.90 15.86 0.65
CA LEU A 256 -7.85 15.49 -0.40
C LEU A 256 -7.76 14.00 -0.75
N HIS A 257 -6.57 13.38 -0.69
CA HIS A 257 -6.42 11.94 -0.95
C HIS A 257 -7.14 11.10 0.12
N ILE A 258 -7.08 11.52 1.39
CA ILE A 258 -7.84 10.87 2.47
C ILE A 258 -9.34 11.06 2.26
N ALA A 259 -9.81 12.26 1.94
CA ALA A 259 -11.22 12.52 1.68
C ALA A 259 -11.76 11.68 0.51
N LEU A 260 -11.02 11.60 -0.59
CA LEU A 260 -11.38 10.77 -1.74
C LEU A 260 -11.31 9.27 -1.40
N ALA A 261 -10.37 8.84 -0.55
CA ALA A 261 -10.30 7.45 -0.09
C ALA A 261 -11.53 7.09 0.77
N ILE A 262 -12.00 8.01 1.63
CA ILE A 262 -13.26 7.84 2.37
C ILE A 262 -14.42 7.71 1.38
N LEU A 263 -14.52 8.59 0.38
CA LEU A 263 -15.55 8.52 -0.66
C LEU A 263 -15.53 7.18 -1.41
N ALA A 264 -14.35 6.72 -1.83
CA ALA A 264 -14.18 5.45 -2.54
C ALA A 264 -14.60 4.25 -1.67
N VAL A 265 -14.21 4.24 -0.39
CA VAL A 265 -14.60 3.20 0.57
C VAL A 265 -16.10 3.23 0.85
N MET A 266 -16.69 4.41 1.05
CA MET A 266 -18.15 4.56 1.25
C MET A 266 -18.94 4.12 0.03
N GLY A 267 -18.52 4.53 -1.17
CA GLY A 267 -19.12 4.09 -2.43
C GLY A 267 -19.06 2.57 -2.58
N THR A 268 -17.91 1.97 -2.31
CA THR A 268 -17.74 0.51 -2.32
C THR A 268 -18.60 -0.17 -1.25
N TRP A 269 -18.69 0.39 -0.05
CA TRP A 269 -19.51 -0.14 1.05
C TRP A 269 -20.97 -0.25 0.64
N TYR A 270 -21.58 0.85 0.22
CA TYR A 270 -23.00 0.85 -0.16
C TYR A 270 -23.26 0.06 -1.45
N HIS A 271 -22.31 0.06 -2.39
CA HIS A 271 -22.39 -0.79 -3.58
C HIS A 271 -22.54 -2.28 -3.22
N LEU A 272 -21.70 -2.77 -2.29
CA LEU A 272 -21.69 -4.16 -1.84
C LEU A 272 -22.85 -4.49 -0.89
N HIS A 273 -23.11 -3.61 0.09
CA HIS A 273 -24.08 -3.84 1.15
C HIS A 273 -25.53 -3.86 0.64
N LEU A 274 -25.90 -2.96 -0.26
CA LEU A 274 -27.27 -2.88 -0.81
C LEU A 274 -27.67 -4.09 -1.67
N LYS A 275 -26.73 -4.97 -1.99
CA LYS A 275 -26.94 -6.21 -2.75
C LYS A 275 -26.45 -7.45 -2.01
N ASP A 276 -26.14 -7.32 -0.71
CA ASP A 276 -25.66 -8.39 0.16
C ASP A 276 -24.50 -9.22 -0.44
N LEU A 277 -23.55 -8.53 -1.07
CA LEU A 277 -22.45 -9.17 -1.76
C LEU A 277 -21.40 -9.70 -0.76
N PRO A 278 -20.92 -10.96 -0.90
CA PRO A 278 -20.01 -11.57 0.06
C PRO A 278 -18.64 -10.89 0.14
N GLN A 279 -18.28 -10.09 -0.87
CA GLN A 279 -17.02 -9.33 -0.93
C GLN A 279 -16.95 -8.23 0.15
N LEU A 280 -18.08 -7.88 0.78
CA LEU A 280 -18.12 -6.93 1.90
C LEU A 280 -17.15 -7.32 3.03
N ARG A 281 -16.92 -8.62 3.26
CA ARG A 281 -15.96 -9.12 4.25
C ARG A 281 -14.52 -8.65 4.00
N TYR A 282 -14.12 -8.56 2.73
CA TYR A 282 -12.78 -8.11 2.35
C TYR A 282 -12.64 -6.59 2.53
N LEU A 283 -13.70 -5.84 2.21
CA LEU A 283 -13.75 -4.40 2.47
C LEU A 283 -13.68 -4.10 3.98
N ILE A 284 -14.43 -4.85 4.80
CA ILE A 284 -14.36 -4.73 6.27
C ILE A 284 -12.93 -4.95 6.77
N ALA A 285 -12.24 -5.98 6.27
CA ALA A 285 -10.84 -6.22 6.65
C ALA A 285 -9.93 -5.02 6.29
N ALA A 286 -10.08 -4.44 5.10
CA ALA A 286 -9.34 -3.24 4.70
C ALA A 286 -9.64 -2.03 5.59
N ILE A 287 -10.92 -1.81 5.93
CA ILE A 287 -11.37 -0.74 6.84
C ILE A 287 -10.77 -0.92 8.24
N VAL A 288 -10.81 -2.15 8.79
CA VAL A 288 -10.25 -2.45 10.11
C VAL A 288 -8.75 -2.16 10.13
N ILE A 289 -8.00 -2.61 9.13
CA ILE A 289 -6.56 -2.32 9.01
C ILE A 289 -6.31 -0.81 9.02
N TRP A 290 -7.09 -0.06 8.25
CA TRP A 290 -6.95 1.39 8.18
C TRP A 290 -7.29 2.08 9.51
N ALA A 291 -8.41 1.72 10.12
CA ALA A 291 -8.87 2.27 11.38
C ALA A 291 -7.86 2.02 12.50
N VAL A 292 -7.32 0.80 12.60
CA VAL A 292 -6.29 0.44 13.60
C VAL A 292 -5.04 1.30 13.43
N ASP A 293 -4.52 1.52 12.21
CA ASP A 293 -3.35 2.39 12.00
C ASP A 293 -3.64 3.84 12.42
N ARG A 294 -4.84 4.36 12.12
CA ARG A 294 -5.23 5.73 12.48
C ARG A 294 -5.40 5.90 13.98
N LEU A 295 -6.11 4.98 14.65
CA LEU A 295 -6.30 4.99 16.09
C LEU A 295 -4.98 4.86 16.82
N TRP A 296 -4.10 3.96 16.38
CA TRP A 296 -2.77 3.81 16.97
C TRP A 296 -1.91 5.07 16.80
N ARG A 297 -2.01 5.74 15.66
CA ARG A 297 -1.33 7.02 15.44
C ARG A 297 -1.84 8.11 16.38
N VAL A 298 -3.16 8.26 16.51
CA VAL A 298 -3.78 9.24 17.43
C VAL A 298 -3.36 8.92 18.87
N PHE A 299 -3.42 7.66 19.27
CA PHE A 299 -2.95 7.20 20.57
C PHE A 299 -1.48 7.57 20.82
N ARG A 300 -0.56 7.30 19.88
CA ARG A 300 0.86 7.66 20.02
C ARG A 300 1.08 9.17 20.14
N VAL A 301 0.36 9.97 19.36
CA VAL A 301 0.43 11.44 19.43
C VAL A 301 -0.03 11.92 20.81
N ILE A 302 -1.18 11.47 21.27
CA ILE A 302 -1.72 11.84 22.58
C ILE A 302 -0.76 11.39 23.68
N TYR A 303 -0.36 10.13 23.68
CA TYR A 303 0.52 9.56 24.70
C TYR A 303 1.88 10.27 24.76
N GLY A 304 2.48 10.61 23.62
CA GLY A 304 3.79 11.25 23.54
C GLY A 304 3.80 12.75 23.84
N ASN A 305 2.67 13.44 23.65
CA ASN A 305 2.58 14.89 23.84
C ASN A 305 1.86 15.32 25.12
N PHE A 306 1.02 14.45 25.69
CA PHE A 306 0.29 14.74 26.92
C PHE A 306 1.00 14.14 28.15
N GLY A 307 1.37 15.03 29.08
CA GLY A 307 2.12 14.76 30.30
C GLY A 307 2.24 16.05 31.13
N ARG A 308 3.02 16.03 32.24
CA ARG A 308 3.06 17.14 33.22
C ARG A 308 3.40 18.52 32.64
N SER A 309 4.18 18.60 31.57
CA SER A 309 4.64 19.88 30.98
C SER A 309 4.28 20.08 29.50
N GLY A 310 3.61 19.10 28.87
CA GLY A 310 3.47 19.05 27.41
C GLY A 310 4.82 18.91 26.68
N SER A 311 4.77 18.63 25.37
CA SER A 311 5.97 18.67 24.51
C SER A 311 6.08 20.04 23.85
N GLN A 312 7.26 20.65 23.89
CA GLN A 312 7.56 21.95 23.29
C GLN A 312 8.74 21.83 22.32
N ALA A 313 8.75 22.61 21.25
CA ALA A 313 9.86 22.67 20.30
C ALA A 313 10.32 24.12 20.13
N LEU A 314 11.60 24.37 20.38
CA LEU A 314 12.30 25.62 20.09
C LEU A 314 12.97 25.50 18.73
N VAL A 315 12.70 26.44 17.83
CA VAL A 315 13.23 26.46 16.47
C VAL A 315 14.17 27.65 16.34
N GLU A 316 15.44 27.38 16.08
CA GLU A 316 16.49 28.38 15.90
C GLU A 316 16.99 28.35 14.47
N ALA A 317 16.98 29.50 13.78
CA ALA A 317 17.61 29.63 12.47
C ALA A 317 19.13 29.67 12.64
N LEU A 318 19.85 28.84 11.86
CA LEU A 318 21.30 28.81 11.81
C LEU A 318 21.80 29.40 10.47
N PRO A 319 23.01 29.97 10.43
CA PRO A 319 23.63 30.39 9.17
C PRO A 319 23.72 29.23 8.18
N GLY A 320 23.58 29.51 6.88
CA GLY A 320 23.70 28.51 5.81
C GLY A 320 22.41 27.73 5.48
N ASN A 321 21.23 28.34 5.67
CA ASN A 321 19.93 27.71 5.45
C ASN A 321 19.71 26.43 6.29
N ALA A 322 20.26 26.43 7.51
CA ALA A 322 20.07 25.37 8.48
C ALA A 322 19.11 25.82 9.59
N VAL A 323 18.43 24.87 10.23
CA VAL A 323 17.53 25.12 11.35
C VAL A 323 17.85 24.11 12.44
N ARG A 324 18.07 24.57 13.67
CA ARG A 324 18.15 23.70 14.86
C ARG A 324 16.77 23.63 15.48
N VAL A 325 16.29 22.42 15.77
CA VAL A 325 15.03 22.19 16.47
C VAL A 325 15.32 21.47 17.78
N THR A 326 15.19 22.18 18.90
CA THR A 326 15.35 21.63 20.24
C THR A 326 13.99 21.23 20.79
N VAL A 327 13.80 19.96 21.14
CA VAL A 327 12.50 19.44 21.55
C VAL A 327 12.54 19.04 23.03
N ASN A 328 11.73 19.72 23.84
CA ASN A 328 11.41 19.32 25.21
C ASN A 328 10.21 18.37 25.17
N MET A 329 10.40 17.13 25.60
CA MET A 329 9.38 16.09 25.48
C MET A 329 8.63 15.92 26.80
N ALA A 330 7.30 15.72 26.75
CA ALA A 330 6.47 15.48 27.94
C ALA A 330 6.81 14.18 28.67
N ARG A 331 7.39 13.21 27.97
CA ARG A 331 7.80 11.89 28.51
C ARG A 331 9.25 11.61 28.16
N PRO A 332 10.03 11.00 29.08
CA PRO A 332 11.42 10.64 28.82
C PRO A 332 11.51 9.59 27.72
N TRP A 333 12.53 9.74 26.87
CA TRP A 333 12.81 8.85 25.76
C TRP A 333 14.24 8.32 25.89
N THR A 334 14.40 7.00 25.73
CA THR A 334 15.70 6.34 25.70
C THR A 334 16.13 6.14 24.25
N PHE A 335 17.28 6.74 23.88
CA PHE A 335 17.88 6.60 22.56
C PHE A 335 19.19 5.80 22.65
N ARG A 336 19.59 5.14 21.56
CA ARG A 336 20.93 4.56 21.42
C ARG A 336 21.78 5.46 20.52
N PRO A 337 23.09 5.58 20.78
CA PRO A 337 24.00 6.27 19.86
C PRO A 337 23.92 5.61 18.48
N TRP A 338 23.95 6.42 17.41
CA TRP A 338 23.92 6.00 15.99
C TRP A 338 22.57 5.55 15.43
N ASP A 339 21.48 5.69 16.18
CA ASP A 339 20.13 5.56 15.62
C ASP A 339 19.83 6.75 14.68
N PHE A 340 20.10 6.58 13.38
CA PHE A 340 19.61 7.48 12.32
C PHE A 340 18.09 7.39 12.29
N TRP A 341 17.41 8.51 12.58
CA TRP A 341 15.97 8.51 12.76
C TRP A 341 15.25 9.24 11.61
N PRO A 342 14.59 8.54 10.68
CA PRO A 342 13.51 9.15 9.93
C PRO A 342 12.46 9.60 10.94
N ALA A 343 11.89 10.79 10.80
CA ALA A 343 10.89 11.38 11.70
C ALA A 343 9.66 10.48 12.07
N TRP A 344 9.57 9.28 11.50
CA TRP A 344 8.47 8.31 11.59
C TRP A 344 8.74 7.02 12.35
N SER A 345 9.97 6.67 12.72
CA SER A 345 10.19 5.38 13.39
C SER A 345 9.58 5.34 14.80
N ARG A 346 9.66 4.17 15.44
CA ARG A 346 8.90 3.68 16.60
C ARG A 346 8.74 4.56 17.87
N GLN A 347 9.37 5.72 17.96
CA GLN A 347 9.64 6.45 19.22
C GLN A 347 9.79 8.00 19.12
N SER A 348 9.33 8.71 18.08
CA SER A 348 9.37 10.19 18.09
C SER A 348 8.09 10.81 18.73
N PRO A 349 8.22 11.58 19.83
CA PRO A 349 7.10 12.33 20.42
C PRO A 349 6.82 13.68 19.74
N THR A 350 7.64 14.09 18.77
CA THR A 350 7.47 15.32 17.94
C THR A 350 6.32 15.26 16.93
N ALA A 351 5.48 14.23 17.03
CA ALA A 351 4.27 14.14 16.25
C ALA A 351 3.22 15.13 16.80
N ASN A 352 3.43 16.46 16.70
CA ASN A 352 2.36 17.42 16.94
C ASN A 352 2.31 18.57 15.91
N ILE A 353 1.05 18.83 15.51
CA ILE A 353 0.43 19.88 14.69
C ILE A 353 1.05 20.19 13.32
N LEU A 354 2.37 20.34 13.16
CA LEU A 354 3.02 20.63 11.88
C LEU A 354 3.65 19.39 11.21
N SER A 355 3.92 18.33 11.96
CA SER A 355 4.35 17.01 11.43
C SER A 355 3.18 16.13 10.96
N PHE A 356 1.95 16.66 11.03
CA PHE A 356 0.82 16.13 10.27
C PHE A 356 1.01 16.28 8.77
N LEU A 357 1.94 17.13 8.35
CA LEU A 357 2.06 17.63 7.01
C LEU A 357 3.40 17.12 6.42
N HIS A 358 4.57 17.61 6.84
CA HIS A 358 5.85 17.23 6.22
C HIS A 358 6.72 16.26 7.03
N PRO A 359 7.30 15.24 6.38
CA PRO A 359 8.50 14.60 6.87
C PRO A 359 9.69 14.61 5.91
N THR A 360 10.82 15.04 6.44
CA THR A 360 12.13 14.84 5.81
C THR A 360 13.04 14.12 6.81
N PRO A 361 13.89 13.17 6.37
CA PRO A 361 14.93 12.63 7.22
C PRO A 361 15.93 13.76 7.55
N HIS A 362 16.26 13.94 8.83
CA HIS A 362 17.28 14.88 9.27
C HIS A 362 18.27 14.15 10.17
N GLU A 363 19.55 14.47 10.02
CA GLU A 363 20.57 14.09 11.02
C GLU A 363 20.32 14.89 12.30
N ILE A 364 20.16 14.18 13.41
CA ILE A 364 19.99 14.79 14.74
C ILE A 364 21.37 14.83 15.39
N GLY A 365 21.94 16.03 15.54
CA GLY A 365 23.11 16.25 16.36
C GLY A 365 22.71 16.32 17.84
N PHE A 366 23.32 15.50 18.69
CA PHE A 366 23.04 15.49 20.13
C PHE A 366 24.13 16.23 20.90
N GLY A 367 23.75 17.23 21.69
CA GLY A 367 24.59 17.85 22.70
C GLY A 367 23.96 17.65 24.08
N SER A 368 24.64 16.97 25.00
CA SER A 368 24.23 16.95 26.40
C SER A 368 24.67 18.26 27.06
N HIS A 369 23.77 19.21 27.26
CA HIS A 369 24.04 20.27 28.24
C HIS A 369 23.95 19.66 29.64
N GLY A 370 25.08 19.15 30.12
CA GLY A 370 25.30 18.94 31.54
C GLY A 370 25.17 20.30 32.22
N LYS A 371 24.26 20.41 33.19
CA LYS A 371 24.29 21.51 34.14
C LYS A 371 25.63 21.44 34.88
N SER A 372 26.55 22.35 34.58
CA SER A 372 27.67 22.62 35.48
C SER A 372 27.05 23.22 36.74
N SER A 373 27.11 22.46 37.83
CA SER A 373 26.90 23.00 39.17
C SER A 373 28.00 24.01 39.46
N SER A 374 27.60 25.27 39.65
CA SER A 374 28.34 26.25 40.45
C SER A 374 27.50 26.59 41.67
#